data_AF-F9PQI0-F1
#
_entry.id   AF-F9PQI0-F1
#
_cell.length_a   1.000
_cell.length_b   1.000
_cell.length_c   1.000
_cell.angle_alpha   90.00
_cell.angle_beta   90.00
_cell.angle_gamma   90.00
#
_symmetry.space_group_name_H-M   'P 1'
#
loop_
_entity.id
_entity.type
_entity.pdbx_description
1 polymer ?
#
loop_
_entity_poly.entity_id
_entity_poly.type
_entity_poly.pdbx_seq_one_letter_code
_entity_poly.pdbx_strand_id
1 'polypeptide(L)'
;MIYTGLLFGFLFGFLLKRSRFCPTGTIRDIYLEKRYYNLVLLLAIIFTNALIYHILRYFELVPMTFLVEFPVIGIAFGSLIFGFGAVMCNGCLTSTLIKSGDGRIIGLISLVTFTITSYIAVKGPLKPLSNYFANGKLTLPDEFLEKLPFSPIILCAVVVLVLYFLMFRHYKSHKLKFKLPSRYTGIRHIFCEKMWSKELTVILIGLLMGLAFYFSSLTGRIGSFGISTPILTWADKICPIETAGIG
;
A
#
# COMPACT_ATOMS: atom_id res chain seq x y z
N MET A 1 -17.94 7.07 12.51
CA MET A 1 -17.49 6.29 11.34
C MET A 1 -16.04 5.77 11.47
N ILE A 2 -15.57 5.38 12.66
CA ILE A 2 -14.18 4.87 12.83
C ILE A 2 -14.09 3.33 12.73
N TYR A 3 -15.21 2.65 13.00
CA TYR A 3 -15.33 1.19 12.94
C TYR A 3 -15.15 0.65 11.51
N THR A 4 -15.52 1.43 10.49
CA THR A 4 -15.29 1.06 9.08
C THR A 4 -13.80 0.96 8.79
N GLY A 5 -12.99 1.94 9.21
CA GLY A 5 -11.53 1.90 9.06
C GLY A 5 -10.89 0.70 9.77
N LEU A 6 -11.39 0.33 10.96
CA LEU A 6 -10.94 -0.85 11.68
C LEU A 6 -11.29 -2.15 10.94
N LEU A 7 -12.50 -2.25 10.39
CA LEU A 7 -12.93 -3.39 9.60
C LEU A 7 -12.10 -3.55 8.32
N PHE A 8 -11.88 -2.47 7.58
CA PHE A 8 -11.03 -2.48 6.38
C PHE A 8 -9.57 -2.82 6.70
N GLY A 9 -9.02 -2.26 7.79
CA GLY A 9 -7.68 -2.59 8.27
C GLY A 9 -7.54 -4.07 8.65
N PHE A 10 -8.56 -4.63 9.32
CA PHE A 10 -8.60 -6.05 9.68
C PHE A 10 -8.64 -6.94 8.43
N LEU A 11 -9.53 -6.66 7.47
CA LEU A 11 -9.60 -7.41 6.21
C LEU A 11 -8.28 -7.34 5.43
N PHE A 12 -7.68 -6.15 5.34
CA PHE A 12 -6.41 -5.97 4.66
C PHE A 12 -5.27 -6.75 5.32
N GLY A 13 -5.14 -6.65 6.66
CA GLY A 13 -4.15 -7.40 7.42
C GLY A 13 -4.33 -8.91 7.29
N PHE A 14 -5.57 -9.38 7.30
CA PHE A 14 -5.91 -10.79 7.07
C PHE A 14 -5.46 -11.27 5.68
N LEU A 15 -5.75 -10.50 4.62
CA LEU A 15 -5.33 -10.80 3.25
C LEU A 15 -3.80 -10.83 3.10
N LEU A 16 -3.09 -9.87 3.69
CA LEU A 16 -1.63 -9.82 3.63
C LEU A 16 -0.98 -10.98 4.39
N LYS A 17 -1.48 -11.31 5.59
CA LYS A 17 -0.97 -12.44 6.38
C LYS A 17 -1.16 -13.76 5.63
N ARG A 18 -2.31 -13.92 4.95
CA ARG A 18 -2.60 -15.15 4.20
C ARG A 18 -1.78 -15.28 2.91
N SER A 19 -1.60 -14.18 2.19
CA SER A 19 -0.87 -14.19 0.91
C SER A 19 0.64 -14.13 1.05
N ARG A 20 1.14 -13.75 2.23
CA ARG A 20 2.56 -13.43 2.47
C ARG A 20 3.10 -12.45 1.43
N PHE A 21 2.25 -11.54 0.97
CA PHE A 21 2.60 -10.57 -0.06
C PHE A 21 3.36 -9.41 0.58
N CYS A 22 4.60 -9.21 0.16
CA CYS A 22 5.46 -8.12 0.60
C CYS A 22 6.03 -7.44 -0.65
N PRO A 23 5.59 -6.23 -1.01
CA PRO A 23 6.03 -5.57 -2.25
C PRO A 23 7.56 -5.51 -2.39
N THR A 24 8.26 -5.21 -1.29
CA THR A 24 9.72 -5.15 -1.23
C THR A 24 10.36 -6.53 -1.43
N GLY A 25 9.76 -7.57 -0.83
CA GLY A 25 10.18 -8.95 -1.06
C GLY A 25 9.93 -9.41 -2.50
N THR A 26 8.78 -9.02 -3.06
CA THR A 26 8.40 -9.30 -4.44
C THR A 26 9.40 -8.67 -5.44
N ILE A 27 9.85 -7.44 -5.19
CA ILE A 27 10.91 -6.79 -5.97
C ILE A 27 12.25 -7.52 -5.85
N ARG A 28 12.63 -7.91 -4.62
CA ARG A 28 13.85 -8.69 -4.39
C ARG A 28 13.83 -10.04 -5.11
N ASP A 29 12.69 -10.73 -5.11
CA ASP A 29 12.52 -12.01 -5.79
C ASP A 29 12.62 -11.90 -7.33
N ILE A 30 12.22 -10.75 -7.90
CA ILE A 30 12.41 -10.48 -9.34
C ILE A 30 13.89 -10.42 -9.65
N TYR A 31 14.69 -9.75 -8.81
CA TYR A 31 16.13 -9.58 -9.04
C TYR A 31 16.92 -10.86 -8.74
N LEU A 32 16.72 -11.48 -7.58
CA LEU A 32 17.50 -12.64 -7.14
C LEU A 32 17.05 -13.95 -7.78
N GLU A 33 15.74 -14.21 -7.80
CA GLU A 33 15.18 -15.48 -8.26
C GLU A 33 14.69 -15.42 -9.72
N LYS A 34 14.86 -14.27 -10.39
CA LYS A 34 14.43 -14.03 -11.79
C LYS A 34 12.96 -14.36 -12.04
N ARG A 35 12.11 -14.23 -11.02
CA ARG A 35 10.67 -14.47 -11.10
C ARG A 35 9.94 -13.25 -11.67
N TYR A 36 10.05 -12.99 -12.97
CA TYR A 36 9.46 -11.80 -13.61
C TYR A 36 7.93 -11.69 -13.46
N TYR A 37 7.22 -12.81 -13.23
CA TYR A 37 5.77 -12.81 -13.00
C TYR A 37 5.35 -11.97 -11.78
N ASN A 38 6.22 -11.86 -10.78
CA ASN A 38 6.01 -11.02 -9.60
C ASN A 38 5.82 -9.52 -9.95
N LEU A 39 6.38 -9.07 -11.08
CA LEU A 39 6.20 -7.70 -11.57
C LEU A 39 4.76 -7.48 -12.03
N VAL A 40 4.18 -8.45 -12.76
CA VAL A 40 2.78 -8.39 -13.23
C VAL A 40 1.82 -8.28 -12.04
N LEU A 41 2.07 -9.04 -10.98
CA LEU A 41 1.28 -8.99 -9.74
C LEU A 41 1.33 -7.60 -9.08
N LEU A 42 2.52 -6.98 -9.02
CA LEU A 42 2.69 -5.65 -8.44
C LEU A 42 2.00 -4.57 -9.28
N LEU A 43 2.19 -4.59 -10.60
CA LEU A 43 1.51 -3.67 -11.52
C LEU A 43 -0.01 -3.85 -11.46
N ALA A 44 -0.51 -5.08 -11.37
CA ALA A 44 -1.94 -5.34 -11.28
C ALA A 44 -2.59 -4.68 -10.06
N ILE A 45 -1.93 -4.69 -8.88
CA ILE A 45 -2.43 -3.97 -7.69
C ILE A 45 -2.47 -2.46 -7.94
N ILE A 46 -1.40 -1.89 -8.50
CA ILE A 46 -1.29 -0.44 -8.72
C ILE A 46 -2.37 0.03 -9.70
N PHE A 47 -2.49 -0.63 -10.85
CA PHE A 47 -3.43 -0.23 -11.90
C PHE A 47 -4.88 -0.50 -11.52
N THR A 48 -5.18 -1.53 -10.73
CA THR A 48 -6.54 -1.74 -10.20
C THR A 48 -6.96 -0.65 -9.23
N ASN A 49 -6.07 -0.26 -8.33
CA ASN A 49 -6.33 0.85 -7.41
C ASN A 49 -6.53 2.17 -8.19
N ALA A 50 -5.67 2.44 -9.18
CA ALA A 50 -5.77 3.62 -10.04
C ALA A 50 -7.10 3.66 -10.83
N LEU A 51 -7.49 2.52 -11.43
CA LEU A 51 -8.76 2.39 -12.15
C LEU A 51 -9.94 2.72 -11.25
N ILE A 52 -10.02 2.10 -10.06
CA ILE A 52 -11.13 2.32 -9.13
C ILE A 52 -11.15 3.79 -8.69
N TYR A 53 -10.01 4.38 -8.37
CA TYR A 53 -9.91 5.80 -8.04
C TYR A 53 -10.47 6.71 -9.16
N HIS A 54 -10.09 6.46 -10.42
CA HIS A 54 -10.58 7.25 -11.55
C HIS A 54 -12.09 7.05 -11.81
N ILE A 55 -12.63 5.86 -11.55
CA ILE A 55 -14.09 5.63 -11.60
C ILE A 55 -14.79 6.42 -10.49
N LEU A 56 -14.29 6.36 -9.26
CA LEU A 56 -14.86 7.11 -8.14
C LEU A 56 -14.82 8.63 -8.37
N ARG A 57 -13.75 9.12 -9.03
CA ARG A 57 -13.65 10.51 -9.50
C ARG A 57 -14.74 10.85 -10.53
N TYR A 58 -14.98 9.98 -11.50
CA TYR A 58 -15.99 10.21 -12.54
C TYR A 58 -17.41 10.36 -11.97
N PHE A 59 -17.71 9.63 -10.90
CA PHE A 59 -18.99 9.74 -10.18
C PHE A 59 -19.03 10.83 -9.11
N GLU A 60 -17.99 11.67 -9.00
CA GLU A 60 -17.87 12.77 -8.01
C GLU A 60 -17.99 12.32 -6.54
N LEU A 61 -17.78 11.02 -6.27
CA LEU A 61 -17.90 10.42 -4.92
C LEU A 61 -16.68 10.73 -4.02
N VAL A 62 -15.60 11.23 -4.61
CA VAL A 62 -14.35 11.58 -3.95
C VAL A 62 -13.94 12.98 -4.41
N PRO A 63 -13.73 13.95 -3.49
CA PRO A 63 -13.27 15.28 -3.87
C PRO A 63 -11.90 15.19 -4.52
N MET A 64 -11.58 16.17 -5.38
CA MET A 64 -10.23 16.29 -5.94
C MET A 64 -9.25 16.27 -4.77
N THR A 65 -8.47 15.19 -4.66
CA THR A 65 -7.30 15.20 -3.80
C THR A 65 -6.47 16.38 -4.27
N PHE A 66 -6.19 17.36 -3.40
CA PHE A 66 -5.06 18.25 -3.59
C PHE A 66 -3.86 17.32 -3.78
N LEU A 67 -3.53 17.05 -5.04
CA LEU A 67 -2.34 16.31 -5.38
C LEU A 67 -1.22 17.26 -4.95
N VAL A 68 -0.64 16.93 -3.80
CA VAL A 68 0.47 17.67 -3.22
C VAL A 68 1.51 17.74 -4.33
N GLU A 69 1.89 18.96 -4.69
CA GLU A 69 2.90 19.24 -5.72
C GLU A 69 4.02 18.21 -5.61
N PHE A 70 4.30 17.45 -6.68
CA PHE A 70 5.25 16.34 -6.63
C PHE A 70 6.69 16.86 -6.49
N PRO A 71 7.30 16.88 -5.29
CA PRO A 71 8.66 17.38 -5.13
C PRO A 71 9.58 16.21 -5.48
N VAL A 72 10.01 16.15 -6.75
CA VAL A 72 10.73 15.01 -7.31
C VAL A 72 11.97 14.65 -6.48
N ILE A 73 12.71 15.68 -6.04
CA ILE A 73 13.92 15.53 -5.23
C ILE A 73 13.58 14.95 -3.85
N GLY A 74 12.57 15.52 -3.18
CA GLY A 74 12.18 15.06 -1.84
C GLY A 74 11.68 13.61 -1.85
N ILE A 75 10.89 13.23 -2.86
CA ILE A 75 10.41 11.86 -3.03
C ILE A 75 11.57 10.90 -3.36
N ALA A 76 12.49 11.29 -4.25
CA ALA A 76 13.63 10.45 -4.60
C ALA A 76 14.52 10.17 -3.37
N PHE A 77 14.96 11.20 -2.66
CA PHE A 77 15.77 11.03 -1.44
C PHE A 77 15.01 10.30 -0.33
N GLY A 78 13.74 10.67 -0.10
CA GLY A 78 12.90 10.01 0.90
C GLY A 78 12.70 8.52 0.61
N SER A 79 12.46 8.14 -0.64
CA SER A 79 12.28 6.75 -1.06
C SER A 79 13.57 5.92 -0.91
N LEU A 80 14.74 6.52 -1.15
CA LEU A 80 16.04 5.87 -0.94
C LEU A 80 16.31 5.60 0.54
N ILE A 81 16.11 6.60 1.41
CA ILE A 81 16.30 6.46 2.86
C ILE A 81 15.30 5.44 3.42
N PHE A 82 14.04 5.50 3.00
CA PHE A 82 13.02 4.54 3.39
C PHE A 82 13.37 3.12 2.93
N GLY A 83 13.85 2.97 1.69
CA GLY A 83 14.30 1.68 1.14
C GLY A 83 15.45 1.08 1.94
N PHE A 84 16.47 1.88 2.26
CA PHE A 84 17.60 1.46 3.08
C PHE A 84 17.15 1.01 4.48
N GLY A 85 16.29 1.81 5.13
CA GLY A 85 15.71 1.45 6.43
C GLY A 85 14.87 0.16 6.40
N ALA A 86 14.10 -0.05 5.32
CA ALA A 86 13.31 -1.28 5.13
C ALA A 86 14.20 -2.53 4.98
N VAL A 87 15.37 -2.40 4.35
CA VAL A 87 16.34 -3.51 4.26
C VAL A 87 16.94 -3.80 5.64
N MET A 88 17.35 -2.77 6.40
CA MET A 88 17.89 -2.95 7.75
C MET A 88 16.87 -3.57 8.72
N CYS A 89 15.58 -3.22 8.59
CA CYS A 89 14.49 -3.80 9.39
C CYS A 89 14.03 -5.19 8.91
N ASN A 90 14.67 -5.76 7.88
CA ASN A 90 14.29 -7.02 7.24
C ASN A 90 12.79 -7.04 6.83
N GLY A 91 12.26 -5.90 6.38
CA GLY A 91 10.85 -5.77 6.00
C GLY A 91 10.43 -4.31 5.82
N CYS A 92 9.44 -4.09 4.95
CA CYS A 92 8.76 -2.81 4.86
C CYS A 92 7.73 -2.64 5.98
N LEU A 93 7.22 -1.42 6.13
CA LEU A 93 6.28 -1.02 7.18
C LEU A 93 5.04 -1.93 7.28
N THR A 94 4.50 -2.43 6.17
CA THR A 94 3.41 -3.43 6.17
C THR A 94 3.84 -4.75 6.80
N SER A 95 5.02 -5.25 6.40
CA SER A 95 5.52 -6.55 6.82
C SER A 95 5.91 -6.54 8.29
N THR A 96 6.49 -5.45 8.78
CA THR A 96 6.80 -5.29 10.21
C THR A 96 5.53 -5.28 11.06
N LEU A 97 4.46 -4.62 10.60
CA LEU A 97 3.16 -4.61 11.28
C LEU A 97 2.52 -6.00 11.36
N ILE A 98 2.63 -6.81 10.31
CA ILE A 98 2.15 -8.21 10.33
C ILE A 98 3.00 -9.05 11.26
N LYS A 99 4.34 -8.90 11.22
CA LYS A 99 5.26 -9.63 12.11
C LYS A 99 5.04 -9.27 13.58
N SER A 100 4.71 -8.01 13.90
CA SER A 100 4.31 -7.62 15.25
C SER A 100 2.99 -8.27 15.66
N GLY A 101 2.02 -8.39 14.73
CA GLY A 101 0.77 -9.11 14.97
C GLY A 101 0.95 -10.62 15.16
N ASP A 102 2.00 -11.21 14.61
CA ASP A 102 2.39 -12.61 14.85
C ASP A 102 3.17 -12.81 16.16
N GLY A 103 3.46 -11.74 16.92
CA GLY A 103 4.20 -11.81 18.19
C GLY A 103 5.73 -11.89 18.03
N ARG A 104 6.27 -11.56 16.84
CA ARG A 104 7.73 -11.59 16.63
C ARG A 104 8.37 -10.32 17.20
N ILE A 105 9.29 -10.50 18.16
CA ILE A 105 10.00 -9.39 18.84
C ILE A 105 10.68 -8.43 17.84
N ILE A 106 11.32 -8.97 16.80
CA ILE A 106 11.92 -8.17 15.72
C ILE A 106 10.90 -7.29 14.99
N GLY A 107 9.66 -7.76 14.81
CA GLY A 107 8.57 -6.98 14.22
C GLY A 107 8.18 -5.79 15.10
N LEU A 108 8.13 -6.01 16.43
CA LEU A 108 7.85 -4.94 17.39
C LEU A 108 8.97 -3.89 17.43
N ILE A 109 10.23 -4.33 17.52
CA ILE A 109 11.38 -3.41 17.54
C ILE A 109 11.41 -2.57 16.27
N SER A 110 11.28 -3.19 15.09
CA SER A 110 11.27 -2.46 13.82
C SER A 110 10.09 -1.48 13.71
N LEU A 111 8.90 -1.87 14.17
CA LEU A 111 7.74 -0.97 14.20
C LEU A 111 8.00 0.26 15.07
N VAL A 112 8.57 0.08 16.27
CA VAL A 112 8.90 1.17 17.18
C VAL A 112 9.94 2.10 16.55
N THR A 113 11.01 1.55 15.95
CA THR A 113 12.03 2.35 15.26
C THR A 113 11.42 3.16 14.11
N PHE A 114 10.59 2.54 13.25
CA PHE A 114 9.90 3.26 12.18
C PHE A 114 9.02 4.38 12.72
N THR A 115 8.31 4.12 13.81
CA THR A 115 7.42 5.11 14.44
C THR A 115 8.20 6.29 14.98
N ILE A 116 9.28 6.05 15.73
CA ILE A 116 10.14 7.10 16.29
C ILE A 116 10.81 7.91 15.18
N THR A 117 11.40 7.26 14.18
CA THR A 117 12.06 7.95 13.07
C THR A 117 11.05 8.79 12.28
N SER A 118 9.87 8.25 11.99
CA SER A 118 8.82 8.99 11.28
C SER A 118 8.31 10.17 12.12
N TYR A 119 8.22 10.00 13.44
CA TYR A 119 7.79 11.05 14.37
C TYR A 119 8.79 12.21 14.43
N ILE A 120 10.09 11.89 14.51
CA ILE A 120 11.19 12.87 14.47
C ILE A 120 11.23 13.63 13.13
N ALA A 121 10.97 12.94 12.02
CA ALA A 121 10.98 13.55 10.69
C ALA A 121 9.82 14.54 10.47
N VAL A 122 8.64 14.25 11.04
CA VAL A 122 7.43 15.07 10.84
C VAL A 122 7.32 16.19 11.87
N LYS A 123 7.58 15.90 13.15
CA LYS A 123 7.39 16.84 14.27
C LYS A 123 8.67 17.24 15.00
N GLY A 124 9.74 16.48 14.80
CA GLY A 124 10.99 16.68 15.52
C GLY A 124 11.92 17.73 14.87
N PRO A 125 13.20 17.74 15.29
CA PRO A 125 14.20 18.69 14.82
C PRO A 125 14.54 18.56 13.33
N LEU A 126 14.09 17.50 12.65
CA LEU A 126 14.28 17.30 11.21
C LEU A 126 13.19 17.97 10.36
N LYS A 127 12.16 18.57 10.97
CA LYS A 127 11.10 19.33 10.27
C LYS A 127 11.64 20.39 9.28
N PRO A 128 12.65 21.24 9.60
CA PRO A 128 13.16 22.22 8.63
C PRO A 128 13.80 21.56 7.41
N LEU A 129 14.49 20.43 7.59
CA LEU A 129 15.07 19.66 6.49
C LEU A 129 13.97 19.02 5.63
N SER A 130 12.95 18.46 6.26
CA SER A 130 11.77 17.90 5.57
C SER A 130 11.07 18.97 4.72
N ASN A 131 10.85 20.16 5.29
CA ASN A 131 10.24 21.29 4.58
C ASN A 131 11.11 21.80 3.42
N TYR A 132 12.44 21.79 3.56
CA TYR A 132 13.34 22.16 2.47
C TYR A 132 13.21 21.21 1.27
N PHE A 133 13.08 19.90 1.52
CA PHE A 133 12.84 18.91 0.48
C PHE A 133 11.42 18.96 -0.09
N ALA A 134 10.42 19.30 0.74
CA ALA A 134 9.03 19.46 0.30
C ALA A 134 8.83 20.69 -0.60
N ASN A 135 9.52 21.81 -0.31
CA ASN A 135 9.43 23.05 -1.07
C ASN A 135 10.45 23.14 -2.23
N GLY A 136 11.02 22.00 -2.63
CA GLY A 136 11.99 21.95 -3.73
C GLY A 136 11.36 22.44 -5.04
N LYS A 137 12.02 23.38 -5.73
CA LYS A 137 11.52 24.09 -6.94
C LYS A 137 11.21 23.22 -8.17
N LEU A 138 11.45 21.91 -8.12
CA LEU A 138 11.15 20.97 -9.19
C LEU A 138 9.87 20.20 -8.86
N THR A 139 8.77 20.94 -8.76
CA THR A 139 7.44 20.37 -8.68
C THR A 139 6.94 20.10 -10.09
N LEU A 140 6.67 18.84 -10.39
CA LEU A 140 6.02 18.49 -11.65
C LEU A 140 4.52 18.70 -11.45
N PRO A 141 3.86 19.53 -12.28
CA PRO A 141 2.40 19.58 -12.28
C PRO A 141 1.87 18.23 -12.77
N ASP A 142 0.92 17.66 -12.03
CA ASP A 142 0.24 16.40 -12.37
C ASP A 142 -0.63 16.47 -13.64
N GLU A 143 -0.60 17.61 -14.34
CA GLU A 143 -1.21 17.83 -15.65
C GLU A 143 -0.74 16.84 -16.73
N PHE A 144 0.30 16.04 -16.50
CA PHE A 144 0.72 15.02 -17.47
C PHE A 144 -0.42 14.08 -17.84
N LEU A 145 -1.26 13.68 -16.86
CA LEU A 145 -2.44 12.84 -17.10
C LEU A 145 -3.59 13.59 -17.78
N GLU A 146 -3.62 14.92 -17.66
CA GLU A 146 -4.66 15.80 -18.20
C GLU A 146 -4.33 16.27 -19.62
N LYS A 147 -3.03 16.31 -19.97
CA LYS A 147 -2.49 16.59 -21.31
C LYS A 147 -2.51 15.37 -22.25
N LEU A 148 -2.81 14.17 -21.73
CA LEU A 148 -2.98 12.98 -22.54
C LEU A 148 -4.32 13.05 -23.31
N PRO A 149 -4.34 12.73 -24.62
CA PRO A 149 -5.56 12.82 -25.43
C PRO A 149 -6.64 11.77 -25.09
N PHE A 150 -6.33 10.83 -24.19
CA PHE A 150 -7.22 9.74 -23.81
C PHE A 150 -7.69 9.91 -22.37
N SER A 151 -8.97 9.63 -22.10
CA SER A 151 -9.49 9.59 -20.72
C SER A 151 -8.66 8.63 -19.86
N PRO A 152 -8.13 9.08 -18.70
CA PRO A 152 -7.31 8.25 -17.81
C PRO A 152 -7.96 6.92 -17.43
N ILE A 153 -9.29 6.90 -17.35
CA ILE A 153 -10.10 5.71 -17.04
C ILE A 153 -9.89 4.62 -18.10
N ILE A 154 -9.90 5.00 -19.38
CA ILE A 154 -9.78 4.05 -20.50
C ILE A 154 -8.39 3.46 -20.53
N LEU A 155 -7.35 4.28 -20.31
CA LEU A 155 -5.97 3.82 -20.25
C LEU A 155 -5.77 2.83 -19.10
N CYS A 156 -6.23 3.18 -17.89
CA CYS A 156 -6.16 2.27 -16.75
C CYS A 156 -6.95 0.98 -17.00
N ALA A 157 -8.15 1.05 -17.60
CA ALA A 157 -8.96 -0.11 -17.92
C ALA A 157 -8.28 -1.08 -18.90
N VAL A 158 -7.66 -0.56 -19.96
CA VAL A 158 -6.91 -1.38 -20.93
C VAL A 158 -5.73 -2.07 -20.26
N VAL A 159 -4.94 -1.33 -19.46
CA VAL A 159 -3.78 -1.92 -18.76
C VAL A 159 -4.21 -2.99 -17.77
N VAL A 160 -5.28 -2.73 -16.99
CA VAL A 160 -5.84 -3.73 -16.08
C VAL A 160 -6.29 -4.97 -16.85
N LEU A 161 -7.03 -4.83 -17.95
CA LEU A 161 -7.47 -5.97 -18.76
C LEU A 161 -6.29 -6.82 -19.25
N VAL A 162 -5.22 -6.19 -19.76
CA VAL A 162 -4.01 -6.89 -20.22
C VAL A 162 -3.35 -7.64 -19.05
N LEU A 163 -3.19 -6.99 -17.90
CA LEU A 163 -2.56 -7.61 -16.72
C LEU A 163 -3.39 -8.80 -16.19
N TYR A 164 -4.71 -8.66 -16.12
CA TYR A 164 -5.61 -9.74 -15.70
C TYR A 164 -5.61 -10.89 -16.70
N PHE A 165 -5.55 -10.60 -18.00
CA PHE A 165 -5.42 -11.62 -19.02
C PHE A 165 -4.11 -12.40 -18.89
N LEU A 166 -2.98 -11.71 -18.67
CA LEU A 166 -1.69 -12.35 -18.41
C LEU A 166 -1.71 -13.19 -17.14
N MET A 167 -2.32 -12.69 -16.06
CA MET A 167 -2.51 -13.45 -14.82
C MET A 167 -3.36 -14.70 -15.04
N PHE A 168 -4.46 -14.59 -15.79
CA PHE A 168 -5.32 -15.74 -16.10
C PHE A 168 -4.59 -16.80 -16.93
N ARG A 169 -3.82 -16.37 -17.93
CA ARG A 169 -2.99 -17.27 -18.75
C ARG A 169 -1.92 -17.97 -17.92
N HIS A 170 -1.23 -17.23 -17.05
CA HIS A 170 -0.22 -17.79 -16.15
C HIS A 170 -0.83 -18.77 -15.14
N TYR A 171 -1.97 -18.40 -14.55
CA TYR A 171 -2.71 -19.25 -13.63
C TYR A 171 -3.12 -20.57 -14.27
N LYS A 172 -3.60 -20.54 -15.52
CA LYS A 172 -3.96 -21.76 -16.27
C LYS A 172 -2.74 -22.65 -16.55
N SER A 173 -1.59 -22.05 -16.83
CA SER A 173 -0.33 -22.76 -17.14
C SER A 173 0.34 -23.39 -15.91
N HIS A 174 0.24 -22.75 -14.74
CA HIS A 174 0.92 -23.16 -13.51
C HIS A 174 -0.03 -23.64 -12.40
N LYS A 175 -1.17 -24.26 -12.77
CA LYS A 175 -2.01 -24.92 -11.78
C LYS A 175 -1.22 -26.02 -11.08
N LEU A 176 -1.00 -25.85 -9.77
CA LEU A 176 -0.46 -26.91 -8.92
C LEU A 176 -1.42 -28.10 -8.99
N LYS A 177 -0.96 -29.21 -9.58
CA LYS A 177 -1.76 -30.45 -9.73
C LYS A 177 -1.99 -31.18 -8.41
N PHE A 178 -1.40 -30.70 -7.32
CA PHE A 178 -1.45 -31.34 -6.01
C PHE A 178 -2.52 -30.67 -5.12
N LYS A 179 -3.48 -31.45 -4.63
CA LYS A 179 -4.43 -31.05 -3.58
C LYS A 179 -3.99 -31.70 -2.27
N LEU A 180 -3.74 -30.89 -1.25
CA LEU A 180 -3.50 -31.38 0.11
C LEU A 180 -4.79 -32.01 0.66
N PRO A 181 -4.71 -33.10 1.45
CA PRO A 181 -5.88 -33.67 2.12
C PRO A 181 -6.50 -32.62 3.05
N SER A 182 -7.80 -32.40 2.86
CA SER A 182 -8.60 -31.43 3.63
C SER A 182 -8.89 -31.98 5.02
N ARG A 183 -8.35 -31.38 6.08
CA ARG A 183 -8.59 -31.79 7.48
C ARG A 183 -9.87 -31.20 8.06
N TYR A 184 -10.32 -30.05 7.56
CA TYR A 184 -11.57 -29.40 7.99
C TYR A 184 -12.56 -29.23 6.84
N THR A 185 -13.86 -29.15 7.13
CA THR A 185 -14.93 -28.87 6.16
C THR A 185 -15.52 -27.47 6.36
N GLY A 186 -16.10 -26.88 5.30
CA GLY A 186 -16.81 -25.60 5.35
C GLY A 186 -15.93 -24.34 5.28
N ILE A 187 -16.42 -23.25 5.90
CA ILE A 187 -15.83 -21.89 5.88
C ILE A 187 -14.40 -21.90 6.48
N ARG A 188 -14.18 -22.72 7.49
CA ARG A 188 -12.89 -22.90 8.17
C ARG A 188 -11.81 -23.48 7.24
N HIS A 189 -12.19 -24.34 6.30
CA HIS A 189 -11.26 -24.85 5.28
C HIS A 189 -10.83 -23.74 4.31
N ILE A 190 -11.77 -22.89 3.87
CA ILE A 190 -11.48 -21.80 2.91
C ILE A 190 -10.58 -20.73 3.53
N PHE A 191 -10.83 -20.36 4.79
CA PHE A 191 -10.08 -19.32 5.47
C PHE A 191 -8.78 -19.81 6.11
N CYS A 192 -8.77 -20.97 6.78
CA CYS A 192 -7.59 -21.43 7.54
C CYS A 192 -6.71 -22.42 6.77
N GLU A 193 -7.26 -23.26 5.90
CA GLU A 193 -6.53 -24.41 5.34
C GLU A 193 -6.10 -24.22 3.88
N LYS A 194 -6.97 -23.65 3.03
CA LYS A 194 -6.69 -23.43 1.61
C LYS A 194 -5.64 -22.32 1.40
N MET A 195 -4.47 -22.64 0.86
CA MET A 195 -3.53 -21.61 0.39
C MET A 195 -4.19 -20.82 -0.74
N TRP A 196 -4.37 -19.51 -0.56
CA TRP A 196 -4.96 -18.66 -1.60
C TRP A 196 -3.92 -18.43 -2.69
N SER A 197 -4.37 -18.43 -3.95
CA SER A 197 -3.47 -18.13 -5.05
C SER A 197 -3.07 -16.66 -4.98
N LYS A 198 -1.85 -16.35 -5.43
CA LYS A 198 -1.31 -14.98 -5.39
C LYS A 198 -2.20 -14.04 -6.20
N GLU A 199 -2.74 -14.54 -7.30
CA GLU A 199 -3.63 -13.81 -8.20
C GLU A 199 -4.90 -13.34 -7.51
N LEU A 200 -5.60 -14.26 -6.84
CA LEU A 200 -6.84 -13.95 -6.15
C LEU A 200 -6.60 -12.90 -5.06
N THR A 201 -5.48 -13.02 -4.34
CA THR A 201 -5.16 -12.05 -3.29
C THR A 201 -4.85 -10.66 -3.85
N VAL A 202 -4.10 -10.57 -4.97
CA VAL A 202 -3.83 -9.30 -5.66
C VAL A 202 -5.12 -8.59 -6.05
N ILE A 203 -6.08 -9.33 -6.62
CA ILE A 203 -7.38 -8.80 -7.03
C ILE A 203 -8.15 -8.25 -5.83
N LEU A 204 -8.21 -9.02 -4.75
CA LEU A 204 -8.92 -8.60 -3.54
C LEU A 204 -8.25 -7.42 -2.84
N ILE A 205 -6.92 -7.38 -2.78
CA ILE A 205 -6.18 -6.26 -2.20
C ILE A 205 -6.41 -4.99 -3.03
N GLY A 206 -6.30 -5.08 -4.36
CA GLY A 206 -6.54 -3.94 -5.26
C GLY A 206 -7.96 -3.39 -5.13
N LEU A 207 -8.96 -4.27 -5.10
CA LEU A 207 -10.37 -3.89 -4.90
C LEU A 207 -10.59 -3.24 -3.53
N LEU A 208 -10.00 -3.81 -2.48
CA LEU A 208 -10.13 -3.30 -1.11
C LEU A 208 -9.46 -1.91 -0.97
N MET A 209 -8.29 -1.71 -1.57
CA MET A 209 -7.60 -0.41 -1.60
C MET A 209 -8.39 0.64 -2.39
N GLY A 210 -8.99 0.26 -3.52
CA GLY A 210 -9.83 1.14 -4.31
C GLY A 210 -11.09 1.58 -3.54
N LEU A 211 -11.80 0.63 -2.93
CA LEU A 211 -12.97 0.93 -2.09
C LEU A 211 -12.60 1.78 -0.86
N ALA A 212 -11.38 1.63 -0.33
CA ALA A 212 -10.93 2.43 0.81
C ALA A 212 -10.96 3.94 0.51
N PHE A 213 -10.80 4.39 -0.74
CA PHE A 213 -10.96 5.80 -1.10
C PHE A 213 -12.37 6.32 -0.78
N TYR A 214 -13.40 5.54 -1.13
CA TYR A 214 -14.80 5.91 -0.86
C TYR A 214 -15.11 5.96 0.64
N PHE A 215 -14.67 4.95 1.40
CA PHE A 215 -14.88 4.97 2.85
C PHE A 215 -14.05 6.06 3.55
N SER A 216 -12.88 6.40 3.02
CA SER A 216 -12.06 7.48 3.55
C SER A 216 -12.68 8.85 3.27
N SER A 217 -13.27 9.08 2.08
CA SER A 217 -13.98 10.35 1.80
C SER A 217 -15.17 10.56 2.73
N LEU A 218 -15.92 9.50 3.07
CA LEU A 218 -17.00 9.54 4.06
C LEU A 218 -16.55 9.88 5.49
N THR A 219 -15.27 9.66 5.81
CA THR A 219 -14.69 10.01 7.12
C THR A 219 -14.03 11.40 7.13
N GLY A 220 -14.11 12.14 6.02
CA GLY A 220 -13.47 13.45 5.86
C GLY A 220 -11.96 13.38 5.64
N ARG A 221 -11.38 12.19 5.44
CA ARG A 221 -9.95 12.00 5.20
C ARG A 221 -9.69 11.76 3.71
N ILE A 222 -8.97 12.70 3.10
CA ILE A 222 -8.65 12.67 1.68
C ILE A 222 -7.42 11.77 1.45
N GLY A 223 -7.64 10.50 1.15
CA GLY A 223 -6.57 9.52 0.84
C GLY A 223 -7.07 8.07 0.86
N SER A 224 -6.36 7.15 0.19
CA SER A 224 -6.74 5.72 0.12
C SER A 224 -6.33 4.95 1.37
N PHE A 225 -5.34 4.08 1.27
CA PHE A 225 -4.82 3.28 2.36
C PHE A 225 -3.47 3.84 2.78
N GLY A 226 -3.32 4.18 4.06
CA GLY A 226 -2.11 4.74 4.63
C GLY A 226 -1.73 4.01 5.91
N ILE A 227 -0.44 3.70 6.06
CA ILE A 227 0.08 2.93 7.21
C ILE A 227 0.91 3.83 8.11
N SER A 228 1.73 4.71 7.53
CA SER A 228 2.50 5.70 8.26
C SER A 228 1.62 6.70 8.99
N THR A 229 0.58 7.21 8.34
CA THR A 229 -0.32 8.22 8.91
C THR A 229 -1.02 7.75 10.19
N PRO A 230 -1.72 6.58 10.26
CA PRO A 230 -2.32 6.13 11.51
C PRO A 230 -1.28 5.79 12.58
N ILE A 231 -0.12 5.24 12.22
CA ILE A 231 0.96 4.97 13.18
C ILE A 231 1.42 6.26 13.86
N LEU A 232 1.57 7.34 13.08
CA LEU A 232 1.88 8.67 13.61
C LEU A 232 0.76 9.22 14.48
N THR A 233 -0.51 9.08 14.08
CA THR A 233 -1.64 9.52 14.91
C THR A 233 -1.71 8.78 16.24
N TRP A 234 -1.32 7.49 16.27
CA TRP A 234 -1.20 6.73 17.51
C TRP A 234 -0.01 7.20 18.36
N ALA A 235 1.15 7.43 17.75
CA ALA A 235 2.32 7.97 18.43
C ALA A 235 2.02 9.34 19.06
N ASP A 236 1.30 10.21 18.35
CA ASP A 236 0.86 11.53 18.82
C ASP A 236 -0.03 11.45 20.06
N LYS A 237 -0.90 10.44 20.15
CA LYS A 237 -1.76 10.24 21.32
C LYS A 237 -0.99 9.73 22.53
N ILE A 238 0.09 8.97 22.31
CA ILE A 238 0.90 8.37 23.39
C ILE A 238 1.93 9.39 23.92
N CYS A 239 2.58 10.11 23.01
CA CYS A 239 3.51 11.18 23.30
C CYS A 239 3.10 12.43 22.55
N PRO A 240 2.23 13.29 23.13
CA PRO A 240 1.97 14.59 22.56
C PRO A 240 3.22 15.44 22.76
N ILE A 241 4.05 15.59 21.73
CA ILE A 241 5.00 16.69 21.70
C ILE A 241 4.21 17.92 21.32
N GLU A 242 4.03 18.80 22.31
CA GLU A 242 3.57 20.17 22.13
C GLU A 242 4.68 20.92 21.36
N THR A 243 4.71 20.76 20.03
CA THR A 243 5.48 21.68 19.21
C THR A 243 4.79 23.02 19.27
N ALA A 244 5.20 23.84 20.24
CA ALA A 244 4.89 25.25 20.32
C ALA A 244 5.21 25.92 18.97
N GLY A 245 4.20 26.53 18.34
CA GLY A 245 4.30 27.24 17.05
C GLY A 245 4.51 26.28 15.87
N ILE A 246 3.63 26.19 14.90
CA ILE A 246 3.27 27.25 13.96
C ILE A 246 1.91 26.81 13.39
N GLY A 247 0.87 27.59 13.68
CA GLY A 247 -0.37 27.60 12.91
C GLY A 247 -0.21 28.35 11.61
#